data_AF-A0AAD7Z574-F1
#
_entry.id   AF-A0AAD7Z574-F1
#
_cell.length_a   1.000
_cell.length_b   1.000
_cell.length_c   1.000
_cell.angle_alpha   90.00
_cell.angle_beta   90.00
_cell.angle_gamma   90.00
#
_symmetry.space_group_name_H-M   'P 1'
#
loop_
_entity.id
_entity.type
_entity.pdbx_description
1 polymer ?
#
loop_
_entity_poly.entity_id
_entity_poly.type
_entity_poly.pdbx_seq_one_letter_code
_entity_poly.pdbx_strand_id
1 'polypeptide(L)'
;MSKENFKNESKSITAKCMYTNTEPSHEVIVLDDLKKRGFRVTKFALGLDLKHCLLVMRTVAHYHASTVKRIKHYGGLSQFLDTCIKNLVEEINNWPRFEKYADILKKLRPISMNRLTEAVRREDAGLNVLIHGDLWLGNMMFRYSQEIGDLQDI
;
A
#
# COMPACT_ATOMS: atom_id res chain seq x y z
N MET A 1 -8.78 -31.22 32.48
CA MET A 1 -8.68 -30.72 31.10
C MET A 1 -8.00 -29.37 31.14
N SER A 2 -6.70 -29.35 30.86
CA SER A 2 -5.86 -28.15 30.86
C SER A 2 -6.28 -27.22 29.73
N LYS A 3 -6.58 -25.96 30.07
CA LYS A 3 -6.64 -24.87 29.09
C LYS A 3 -5.21 -24.59 28.66
N GLU A 4 -4.79 -25.15 27.52
CA GLU A 4 -3.59 -24.69 26.85
C GLU A 4 -3.79 -23.23 26.46
N ASN A 5 -3.06 -22.35 27.16
CA ASN A 5 -2.90 -20.97 26.77
C ASN A 5 -2.10 -20.95 25.47
N PHE A 6 -2.80 -20.89 24.33
CA PHE A 6 -2.20 -20.44 23.08
C PHE A 6 -1.72 -19.01 23.28
N LYS A 7 -0.46 -18.84 23.70
CA LYS A 7 0.27 -17.59 23.50
C LYS A 7 0.45 -17.44 22.00
N ASN A 8 -0.55 -16.89 21.34
CA ASN A 8 -0.43 -16.43 19.98
C ASN A 8 0.38 -15.12 20.05
N GLU A 9 1.71 -15.24 20.17
CA GLU A 9 2.62 -14.13 19.93
C GLU A 9 2.53 -13.79 18.44
N SER A 10 1.47 -13.07 18.08
CA SER A 10 1.26 -12.53 16.74
C SER A 10 2.45 -11.64 16.41
N LYS A 11 3.40 -12.17 15.64
CA LYS A 11 4.57 -11.43 15.21
C LYS A 11 4.11 -10.30 14.29
N SER A 12 4.45 -9.07 14.65
CA SER A 12 4.01 -7.88 13.91
C SER A 12 4.53 -7.92 12.47
N ILE A 13 3.61 -7.81 11.51
CA ILE A 13 3.92 -7.71 10.08
C ILE A 13 4.26 -6.26 9.65
N THR A 14 4.20 -5.29 10.57
CA THR A 14 4.50 -3.87 10.30
C THR A 14 5.63 -3.34 11.17
N ALA A 15 6.22 -2.22 10.71
CA ALA A 15 6.99 -1.34 11.56
C ALA A 15 6.16 -0.86 12.76
N LYS A 16 6.81 -0.71 13.92
CA LYS A 16 6.22 -0.14 15.12
C LYS A 16 6.13 1.37 14.94
N CYS A 17 4.91 1.90 15.01
CA CYS A 17 4.70 3.35 15.07
C CYS A 17 5.10 3.87 16.46
N MET A 18 6.02 4.84 16.48
CA MET A 18 6.51 5.49 17.70
C MET A 18 5.78 6.81 17.97
N TYR A 19 5.45 7.56 16.92
CA TYR A 19 4.80 8.86 17.03
C TYR A 19 4.03 9.20 15.75
N THR A 20 2.94 9.95 15.90
CA THR A 20 2.18 10.53 14.78
C THR A 20 1.76 11.95 15.12
N ASN A 21 1.93 12.88 14.19
CA ASN A 21 1.25 14.17 14.14
C ASN A 21 0.36 14.20 12.89
N THR A 22 -0.90 14.61 13.04
CA THR A 22 -1.89 14.69 11.96
C THR A 22 -2.38 16.13 11.74
N GLU A 23 -1.68 17.13 12.28
CA GLU A 23 -1.95 18.52 11.97
C GLU A 23 -1.63 18.79 10.49
N PRO A 24 -2.55 19.38 9.69
CA PRO A 24 -2.38 19.52 8.24
C PRO A 24 -1.11 20.27 7.79
N SER A 25 -0.53 21.11 8.65
CA SER A 25 0.71 21.85 8.37
C SER A 25 1.98 21.12 8.80
N HIS A 26 1.86 20.05 9.60
CA HIS A 26 2.97 19.32 10.23
C HIS A 26 2.65 17.82 10.33
N GLU A 27 2.19 17.20 9.26
CA GLU A 27 1.96 15.75 9.24
C GLU A 27 3.29 15.00 9.39
N VAL A 28 3.41 14.20 10.45
CA VAL A 28 4.63 13.45 10.78
C VAL A 28 4.27 12.05 11.20
N ILE A 29 5.00 11.06 10.69
CA ILE A 29 4.97 9.68 11.19
C ILE A 29 6.39 9.25 11.53
N VAL A 30 6.58 8.69 12.73
CA VAL A 30 7.87 8.16 13.18
C VAL A 30 7.72 6.66 13.41
N LEU A 31 8.51 5.87 12.70
CA LEU A 31 8.50 4.41 12.71
C LEU A 31 9.84 3.85 13.19
N ASP A 32 9.86 2.60 13.67
CA ASP A 32 11.12 1.90 13.93
C ASP A 32 11.91 1.64 12.65
N ASP A 33 13.25 1.75 12.75
CA ASP A 33 14.12 1.46 11.62
C ASP A 33 14.24 -0.06 11.41
N LEU A 34 13.53 -0.56 10.39
CA LEU A 34 13.55 -1.97 10.02
C LEU A 34 14.93 -2.45 9.55
N LYS A 35 15.82 -1.57 9.09
CA LYS A 35 17.19 -1.97 8.69
C LYS A 35 17.99 -2.46 9.89
N LYS A 36 17.81 -1.86 11.07
CA LYS A 36 18.42 -2.34 12.33
C LYS A 36 17.95 -3.74 12.72
N ARG A 37 16.77 -4.15 12.23
CA ARG A 37 16.20 -5.49 12.41
C ARG A 37 16.61 -6.47 11.30
N GLY A 38 17.50 -6.06 10.39
CA GLY A 38 18.02 -6.88 9.29
C GLY A 38 17.12 -6.94 8.06
N PHE A 39 16.07 -6.11 7.98
CA PHE A 39 15.26 -6.01 6.78
C PHE A 39 15.97 -5.17 5.71
N ARG A 40 15.82 -5.56 4.46
CA ARG A 40 16.36 -4.85 3.29
C ARG A 40 15.37 -4.81 2.15
N VAL A 41 15.42 -3.74 1.38
CA VAL A 41 14.69 -3.64 0.11
C VAL A 41 15.36 -4.57 -0.91
N THR A 42 14.55 -5.28 -1.68
CA THR A 42 15.01 -6.15 -2.77
C THR A 42 15.49 -5.31 -3.96
N LYS A 43 16.41 -5.86 -4.76
CA LYS A 43 16.92 -5.19 -5.96
C LYS A 43 15.85 -5.24 -7.06
N PHE A 44 15.33 -4.07 -7.44
CA PHE A 44 14.28 -3.90 -8.47
C PHE A 44 14.54 -4.68 -9.78
N ALA A 45 15.80 -4.72 -10.24
CA ALA A 45 16.16 -5.32 -11.52
C ALA A 45 15.91 -6.83 -11.63
N LEU A 46 15.78 -7.54 -10.51
CA LEU A 46 15.64 -9.00 -10.49
C LEU A 46 14.20 -9.47 -10.29
N GLY A 47 13.27 -8.56 -9.93
CA GLY A 47 11.91 -8.93 -9.54
C GLY A 47 11.87 -9.77 -8.26
N LEU A 48 10.72 -10.39 -7.99
CA LEU A 48 10.54 -11.36 -6.90
C LEU A 48 10.60 -12.78 -7.45
N ASP A 49 11.33 -13.66 -6.77
CA ASP A 49 11.17 -15.09 -6.98
C ASP A 49 9.86 -15.60 -6.33
N LEU A 50 9.52 -16.86 -6.60
CA LEU A 50 8.30 -17.48 -6.08
C LEU A 50 8.22 -17.46 -4.54
N LYS A 51 9.34 -17.65 -3.83
CA LYS A 51 9.36 -17.65 -2.37
C LYS A 51 8.96 -16.27 -1.82
N HIS A 52 9.50 -15.20 -2.40
CA HIS A 52 9.15 -13.83 -2.02
C HIS A 52 7.68 -13.53 -2.35
N CYS A 53 7.20 -13.90 -3.55
CA CYS A 53 5.80 -13.72 -3.92
C CYS A 53 4.86 -14.41 -2.93
N LEU A 54 5.15 -15.66 -2.54
CA LEU A 54 4.34 -16.39 -1.57
C LEU A 54 4.33 -15.70 -0.20
N LEU A 55 5.47 -15.19 0.27
CA LEU A 55 5.53 -14.44 1.53
C LEU A 55 4.72 -13.14 1.47
N VAL A 56 4.83 -12.38 0.38
CA VAL A 56 4.04 -11.16 0.16
C VAL A 56 2.55 -11.50 0.19
N MET A 57 2.11 -12.52 -0.54
CA MET A 57 0.71 -12.93 -0.58
C MET A 57 0.17 -13.35 0.80
N ARG A 58 0.96 -14.11 1.58
CA ARG A 58 0.61 -14.47 2.97
C ARG A 58 0.49 -13.23 3.86
N THR A 59 1.42 -12.30 3.74
CA THR A 59 1.46 -11.07 4.54
C THR A 59 0.25 -10.18 4.23
N VAL A 60 -0.08 -10.02 2.94
CA VAL A 60 -1.28 -9.28 2.50
C VAL A 60 -2.56 -9.97 2.96
N ALA A 61 -2.64 -11.30 2.89
CA ALA A 61 -3.77 -12.05 3.43
C ALA A 61 -3.93 -11.82 4.94
N HIS A 62 -2.84 -11.86 5.71
CA HIS A 62 -2.85 -11.56 7.14
C HIS A 62 -3.29 -10.11 7.41
N TYR A 63 -2.81 -9.15 6.62
CA TYR A 63 -3.21 -7.75 6.71
C TYR A 63 -4.71 -7.55 6.43
N HIS A 64 -5.25 -8.16 5.37
CA HIS A 64 -6.69 -8.13 5.06
C HIS A 64 -7.51 -8.73 6.21
N ALA A 65 -7.15 -9.91 6.71
CA ALA A 65 -7.84 -10.56 7.82
C ALA A 65 -7.82 -9.69 9.10
N SER A 66 -6.72 -8.99 9.35
CA SER A 66 -6.55 -8.14 10.54
C SER A 66 -7.36 -6.84 10.50
N THR A 67 -7.84 -6.44 9.33
CA THR A 67 -8.47 -5.12 9.11
C THR A 67 -9.98 -5.18 8.86
N VAL A 68 -10.59 -6.37 8.89
CA VAL A 68 -12.03 -6.61 8.71
C VAL A 68 -12.93 -5.71 9.58
N LYS A 69 -12.45 -5.22 10.72
CA LYS A 69 -13.21 -4.35 11.66
C LYS A 69 -12.74 -2.89 11.75
N ARG A 70 -11.75 -2.45 10.95
CA ARG A 70 -11.12 -1.12 11.08
C ARG A 70 -11.26 -0.34 9.79
N ILE A 71 -12.36 0.41 9.65
CA ILE A 71 -12.61 1.25 8.48
C ILE A 71 -13.00 2.64 8.96
N LYS A 72 -12.16 3.62 8.65
CA LYS A 72 -12.45 5.05 8.77
C LYS A 72 -12.54 5.64 7.37
N HIS A 73 -13.36 6.68 7.21
CA HIS A 73 -13.34 7.47 6.00
C HIS A 73 -12.06 8.31 5.95
N TYR A 74 -11.34 8.22 4.84
CA TYR A 74 -10.22 9.09 4.54
C TYR A 74 -10.62 9.95 3.34
N GLY A 75 -10.69 11.27 3.55
CA GLY A 75 -10.83 12.27 2.49
C GLY A 75 -9.47 12.91 2.21
N GLY A 76 -9.24 13.38 0.98
CA GLY A 76 -8.04 14.17 0.67
C GLY A 76 -7.42 13.97 -0.72
N LEU A 77 -7.81 12.94 -1.48
CA LEU A 77 -7.18 12.66 -2.79
C LEU A 77 -7.68 13.53 -3.95
N SER A 78 -8.66 14.41 -3.73
CA SER A 78 -9.43 15.02 -4.82
C SER A 78 -8.66 16.06 -5.63
N GLN A 79 -7.97 16.96 -4.95
CA GLN A 79 -7.29 18.07 -5.61
C GLN A 79 -5.98 17.63 -6.27
N PHE A 80 -5.33 16.60 -5.72
CA PHE A 80 -4.13 16.01 -6.29
C PHE A 80 -4.43 15.34 -7.63
N LEU A 81 -5.46 14.47 -7.70
CA LEU A 81 -5.78 13.75 -8.93
C LEU A 81 -6.18 14.70 -10.07
N ASP A 82 -6.98 15.72 -9.77
CA ASP A 82 -7.37 16.73 -10.77
C ASP A 82 -6.15 17.45 -11.36
N THR A 83 -5.22 17.86 -10.49
CA THR A 83 -3.98 18.54 -10.89
C THR A 83 -3.10 17.62 -11.73
N CYS A 84 -2.94 16.35 -11.34
CA CYS A 84 -2.17 15.38 -12.12
C CYS A 84 -2.75 15.17 -13.53
N ILE A 85 -4.08 14.98 -13.64
CA ILE A 85 -4.72 14.79 -14.95
C ILE A 85 -4.58 16.05 -15.81
N LYS A 86 -4.74 17.24 -15.21
CA LYS A 86 -4.53 18.52 -15.92
C LYS A 86 -3.12 18.62 -16.50
N ASN A 87 -2.09 18.43 -15.68
CA ASN A 87 -0.70 18.55 -16.11
C ASN A 87 -0.34 17.49 -17.16
N LEU A 88 -0.85 16.26 -17.01
CA LEU A 88 -0.63 15.20 -17.99
C LEU A 88 -1.29 15.50 -19.35
N VAL A 89 -2.48 16.11 -19.34
CA VAL A 89 -3.12 16.57 -20.59
C VAL A 89 -2.28 17.63 -21.29
N GLU A 90 -1.77 18.61 -20.54
CA GLU A 90 -0.90 19.67 -21.08
C GLU A 90 0.37 19.08 -21.71
N GLU A 91 0.99 18.12 -21.04
CA GLU A 91 2.20 17.45 -21.52
C GLU A 91 1.96 16.59 -22.78
N ILE A 92 0.91 15.77 -22.79
CA ILE A 92 0.60 14.87 -23.92
C ILE A 92 0.31 15.64 -25.20
N ASN A 93 -0.23 16.87 -25.13
CA ASN A 93 -0.45 17.68 -26.34
C ASN A 93 0.86 18.02 -27.08
N ASN A 94 2.00 17.93 -26.40
CA ASN A 94 3.31 18.16 -27.00
C ASN A 94 3.94 16.86 -27.54
N TRP A 95 3.32 15.70 -27.32
CA TRP A 95 3.87 14.39 -27.70
C TRP A 95 3.32 13.93 -29.06
N PRO A 96 4.16 13.86 -30.11
CA PRO A 96 3.71 13.43 -31.42
C PRO A 96 3.09 12.03 -31.36
N ARG A 97 1.90 11.86 -31.94
CA ARG A 97 1.13 10.60 -32.06
C ARG A 97 0.33 10.19 -30.81
N PHE A 98 0.33 10.99 -29.74
CA PHE A 98 -0.37 10.69 -28.48
C PHE A 98 -1.54 11.63 -28.18
N GLU A 99 -1.86 12.56 -29.08
CA GLU A 99 -2.87 13.62 -28.92
C GLU A 99 -4.25 13.05 -28.59
N LYS A 100 -4.60 11.89 -29.16
CA LYS A 100 -5.87 11.17 -28.88
C LYS A 100 -6.06 10.82 -27.39
N TYR A 101 -4.97 10.63 -26.64
CA TYR A 101 -5.04 10.32 -25.21
C TYR A 101 -5.34 11.56 -24.37
N ALA A 102 -4.93 12.76 -24.82
CA ALA A 102 -5.31 14.00 -24.17
C ALA A 102 -6.83 14.17 -24.15
N ASP A 103 -7.53 13.82 -25.24
CA ASP A 103 -8.99 13.90 -25.29
C ASP A 103 -9.69 12.89 -24.38
N ILE A 104 -9.13 11.68 -24.23
CA ILE A 104 -9.62 10.69 -23.26
C ILE A 104 -9.47 11.24 -21.84
N LEU A 105 -8.30 11.79 -21.51
CA LEU A 105 -8.01 12.34 -20.19
C LEU A 105 -8.85 13.59 -19.87
N LYS A 106 -9.09 14.47 -20.84
CA LYS A 106 -10.01 15.61 -20.70
C LYS A 106 -11.43 15.16 -20.35
N LYS A 107 -11.92 14.09 -20.98
CA LYS A 107 -13.23 13.49 -20.66
C LYS A 107 -13.24 12.77 -19.31
N LEU A 108 -12.12 12.17 -18.93
CA LEU A 108 -11.98 11.48 -17.65
C LEU A 108 -11.90 12.46 -16.47
N ARG A 109 -11.20 13.59 -16.61
CA ARG A 109 -10.95 14.58 -15.55
C ARG A 109 -12.20 14.97 -14.73
N PRO A 110 -13.35 15.36 -15.34
CA PRO A 110 -14.52 15.77 -14.56
C PRO A 110 -15.20 14.61 -13.79
N ILE A 111 -14.98 13.36 -14.22
CA ILE A 111 -15.63 12.18 -13.61
C ILE A 111 -14.65 11.33 -12.79
N SER A 112 -13.35 11.60 -12.86
CA SER A 112 -12.29 10.80 -12.25
C SER A 112 -12.48 10.67 -10.75
N MET A 113 -12.89 11.77 -10.10
CA MET A 113 -13.14 11.79 -8.67
C MET A 113 -14.34 10.96 -8.25
N ASN A 114 -15.45 11.09 -8.97
CA ASN A 114 -16.63 10.28 -8.69
C ASN A 114 -16.31 8.79 -8.85
N ARG A 115 -15.61 8.43 -9.94
CA ARG A 115 -15.17 7.04 -10.16
C ARG A 115 -14.24 6.53 -9.09
N LEU A 116 -13.28 7.35 -8.64
CA LEU A 116 -12.38 6.98 -7.54
C LEU A 116 -13.17 6.78 -6.24
N THR A 117 -14.05 7.72 -5.90
CA THR A 117 -14.91 7.64 -4.72
C THR A 117 -15.80 6.41 -4.75
N GLU A 118 -16.39 6.08 -5.90
CA GLU A 118 -17.17 4.86 -6.08
C GLU A 118 -16.32 3.60 -5.92
N ALA A 119 -15.12 3.57 -6.50
CA ALA A 119 -14.21 2.43 -6.43
C ALA A 119 -13.70 2.11 -5.02
N VAL A 120 -13.61 3.12 -4.14
CA VAL A 120 -13.18 2.95 -2.74
C VAL A 120 -14.35 3.03 -1.75
N ARG A 121 -15.59 3.12 -2.24
CA ARG A 121 -16.77 3.25 -1.39
C ARG A 121 -16.96 1.97 -0.58
N ARG A 122 -17.12 2.13 0.73
CA ARG A 122 -17.55 1.05 1.62
C ARG A 122 -18.92 0.52 1.20
N GLU A 123 -19.08 -0.80 1.20
CA GLU A 123 -20.36 -1.47 1.01
C GLU A 123 -20.82 -2.08 2.33
N ASP A 124 -21.81 -1.50 3.01
CA ASP A 124 -22.17 -1.91 4.38
C ASP A 124 -22.63 -3.37 4.51
N ALA A 125 -23.22 -3.93 3.44
CA ALA A 125 -23.62 -5.33 3.39
C ALA A 125 -22.48 -6.28 2.98
N GLY A 126 -21.33 -5.73 2.55
CA GLY A 126 -20.19 -6.46 2.04
C GLY A 126 -19.11 -6.72 3.10
N LEU A 127 -18.17 -7.62 2.75
CA LEU A 127 -16.93 -7.78 3.49
C LEU A 127 -15.97 -6.65 3.09
N ASN A 128 -15.70 -5.74 4.03
CA ASN A 128 -14.78 -4.64 3.79
C ASN A 128 -13.48 -4.86 4.56
N VAL A 129 -12.34 -4.67 3.89
CA VAL A 129 -10.99 -4.77 4.46
C VAL A 129 -10.17 -3.58 4.01
N LEU A 130 -9.12 -3.22 4.76
CA LEU A 130 -8.14 -2.26 4.26
C LEU A 130 -7.24 -2.95 3.26
N ILE A 131 -6.93 -2.26 2.18
CA ILE A 131 -5.90 -2.67 1.21
C ILE A 131 -4.61 -1.90 1.50
N HIS A 132 -3.46 -2.43 1.07
CA HIS A 132 -2.18 -1.74 1.22
C HIS A 132 -2.13 -0.41 0.42
N GLY A 133 -2.84 -0.32 -0.71
CA GLY A 133 -2.97 0.90 -1.52
C GLY A 133 -1.80 1.18 -2.48
N ASP A 134 -0.57 0.82 -2.12
CA ASP A 134 0.62 0.98 -2.97
C ASP A 134 1.59 -0.20 -2.82
N LEU A 135 1.16 -1.39 -3.26
CA LEU A 135 1.88 -2.66 -3.07
C LEU A 135 2.88 -2.91 -4.20
N TRP A 136 4.04 -2.25 -4.13
CA TRP A 136 5.15 -2.41 -5.09
C TRP A 136 6.48 -2.65 -4.37
N LEU A 137 7.49 -3.12 -5.10
CA LEU A 137 8.79 -3.57 -4.57
C LEU A 137 9.47 -2.55 -3.64
N GLY A 138 9.31 -1.25 -3.91
CA GLY A 138 9.92 -0.18 -3.11
C GLY A 138 9.32 -0.05 -1.71
N ASN A 139 8.09 -0.50 -1.52
CA ASN A 139 7.37 -0.47 -0.25
C ASN A 139 7.44 -1.81 0.50
N MET A 140 8.27 -2.75 0.02
CA MET A 140 8.44 -4.05 0.66
C MET A 140 9.88 -4.21 1.15
N MET A 141 10.02 -4.72 2.37
CA MET A 141 11.31 -5.09 2.93
C MET A 141 11.30 -6.55 3.37
N PHE A 142 12.39 -7.25 3.12
CA PHE A 142 12.54 -8.67 3.39
C PHE A 142 13.71 -8.91 4.34
N ARG A 143 13.60 -9.97 5.14
CA ARG A 143 14.67 -10.43 6.04
C ARG A 143 15.04 -11.87 5.66
N TYR A 144 16.30 -12.21 5.83
CA TYR A 144 16.88 -13.48 5.40
C TYR A 144 17.58 -14.14 6.58
N SER A 145 17.50 -15.47 6.66
CA SER A 145 18.23 -16.26 7.65
C SER A 145 19.74 -16.08 7.45
N GLN A 146 20.48 -15.88 8.55
CA GLN A 146 21.93 -15.71 8.51
C GLN A 146 22.67 -17.00 8.14
N GLU A 147 22.07 -18.17 8.34
CA GLU A 147 22.71 -19.47 8.14
C GLU A 147 22.59 -19.99 6.70
N ILE A 148 21.45 -19.75 6.04
CA ILE A 148 21.09 -20.41 4.77
C ILE A 148 20.89 -19.37 3.64
N GLY A 149 20.79 -18.08 3.98
CA GLY A 149 20.42 -17.04 3.02
C GLY A 149 18.96 -17.10 2.55
N ASP A 150 18.19 -18.06 3.07
CA ASP A 150 16.78 -18.24 2.75
C ASP A 150 15.91 -17.15 3.38
N LEU A 151 14.78 -16.90 2.71
CA LEU A 151 13.78 -15.92 3.16
C LEU A 151 13.22 -16.31 4.53
N GLN A 152 13.25 -15.38 5.48
CA GLN A 152 12.73 -15.62 6.82
C GLN A 152 11.23 -15.28 6.86
N ASP A 153 10.40 -16.27 7.18
CA ASP A 153 8.97 -16.05 7.40
C ASP A 153 8.73 -15.21 8.68
N ILE A 154 7.58 -14.53 8.71
CA ILE A 154 7.16 -13.68 9.82
C ILE A 154 6.59 -14.61 10.89
#